data_AF-A0A8K0LWA0-F1
#
_entry.id   AF-A0A8K0LWA0-F1
#
_cell.length_a   1.000
_cell.length_b   1.000
_cell.length_c   1.000
_cell.angle_alpha   90.00
_cell.angle_beta   90.00
_cell.angle_gamma   90.00
#
_symmetry.space_group_name_H-M   'P 1'
#
loop_
_entity.id
_entity.type
_entity.pdbx_description
1 polymer ?
#
loop_
_entity_poly.entity_id
_entity_poly.type
_entity_poly.pdbx_seq_one_letter_code
_entity_poly.pdbx_strand_id
1 'polypeptide(L)'
;MDWRDGIRVDDIYENSVSLWNTTMNPAVPGDPDSFDYWTGSSSMMKTLANKAVFWGKPVTRKDAATEICSKGWNCSYEISFIAPGYMCTEVAKGVDSEVKKLSGSLPRFNTSAILPKGNYSYFAVTDEGEYPAQETDTGPAGVPTMKKPYPKLLGALKTEPIVWVGYATVKDLSKLQPANRTDKGWDEAYTPIIFGCEHHEMNYTAELNYTNGIQAYEIKKKKDLGKVIDTRFIRGKKDTTDGTWDNVTATPESNFVLARDVANYRRIAAYHSMGKQMRSFLNGTITMPYYIANTDLLSTRLFTVPNFLPVDDFQEQVEHFYEEIILSMLSNPSFISVSWASDPSRYSGPSKGGNDTLYPCRRQRLINSYKYHSAELWIVYSVSIVMAIGAVVDGLMAIRELGSMRDTKFSSIVAATRAQSLNRVRWDQEKDIKNLKVGFGLVPGYSGENTHGFGFEGDVTQEKPKICRSPALQMMDWGSNSVWRRSRQSGFSRLSDDGY
;
A
#
# COMPACT_ATOMS: atom_id res chain seq x y z
N MET A 1 32.70 -18.77 4.60
CA MET A 1 31.50 -19.52 5.07
C MET A 1 30.88 -20.21 3.88
N ASP A 2 30.77 -21.54 3.92
CA ASP A 2 30.21 -22.36 2.84
C ASP A 2 28.69 -22.11 2.73
N TRP A 3 28.15 -21.93 1.52
CA TRP A 3 26.70 -21.74 1.34
C TRP A 3 25.92 -23.02 1.63
N ARG A 4 26.59 -24.18 1.58
CA ARG A 4 25.99 -25.51 1.82
C ARG A 4 25.63 -25.75 3.28
N ASP A 5 26.38 -25.12 4.20
CA ASP A 5 26.06 -25.21 5.62
C ASP A 5 24.77 -24.44 5.96
N GLY A 6 24.41 -23.48 5.09
CA GLY A 6 23.24 -22.62 5.20
C GLY A 6 23.33 -21.68 6.41
N ILE A 7 23.04 -20.40 6.19
CA ILE A 7 22.92 -19.48 7.32
C ILE A 7 21.58 -19.77 7.99
N ARG A 8 21.60 -19.95 9.32
CA ARG A 8 20.39 -20.11 10.12
C ARG A 8 20.21 -18.91 11.03
N VAL A 9 19.00 -18.38 11.05
CA VAL A 9 18.54 -17.40 12.05
C VAL A 9 17.29 -17.99 12.69
N ASP A 10 17.32 -18.12 14.02
CA ASP A 10 16.24 -18.75 14.81
C ASP A 10 15.86 -20.14 14.28
N ASP A 11 16.88 -20.98 14.04
CA ASP A 11 16.78 -22.35 13.51
C ASP A 11 16.17 -22.50 12.11
N ILE A 12 15.90 -21.40 11.40
CA ILE A 12 15.37 -21.39 10.04
C ILE A 12 16.47 -21.03 9.06
N TYR A 13 16.52 -21.76 7.94
CA TYR A 13 17.46 -21.47 6.86
C TYR A 13 17.11 -20.18 6.13
N GLU A 14 18.11 -19.33 5.97
CA GLU A 14 18.05 -18.12 5.18
C GLU A 14 18.15 -18.44 3.68
N ASN A 15 17.47 -17.63 2.89
CA ASN A 15 17.36 -17.79 1.44
C ASN A 15 18.40 -16.91 0.73
N SER A 16 19.05 -17.51 -0.26
CA SER A 16 19.90 -16.78 -1.20
C SER A 16 19.05 -16.14 -2.30
N VAL A 17 19.49 -14.96 -2.77
CA VAL A 17 18.95 -14.29 -3.97
C VAL A 17 19.39 -15.02 -5.25
N SER A 18 20.55 -15.69 -5.19
CA SER A 18 21.19 -16.39 -6.30
C SER A 18 21.17 -17.90 -6.11
N LEU A 19 21.23 -18.63 -7.22
CA LEU A 19 21.48 -20.05 -7.30
C LEU A 19 22.96 -20.28 -7.64
N TRP A 20 23.56 -21.29 -7.03
CA TRP A 20 25.00 -21.56 -7.08
C TRP A 20 25.27 -22.95 -7.66
N ASN A 21 26.20 -23.01 -8.60
CA ASN A 21 26.92 -24.22 -8.97
C ASN A 21 28.21 -24.30 -8.17
N THR A 22 28.85 -25.47 -8.18
CA THR A 22 30.10 -25.65 -7.44
C THR A 22 31.12 -26.49 -8.17
N THR A 23 32.40 -26.26 -7.88
CA THR A 23 33.50 -27.14 -8.32
C THR A 23 33.89 -28.20 -7.28
N MET A 24 33.27 -28.20 -6.10
CA MET A 24 33.56 -29.19 -5.07
C MET A 24 33.04 -30.57 -5.49
N ASN A 25 33.94 -31.57 -5.48
CA ASN A 25 33.56 -32.95 -5.70
C ASN A 25 33.06 -33.56 -4.37
N PRO A 26 31.81 -34.08 -4.30
CA PRO A 26 31.29 -34.72 -3.09
C PRO A 26 32.14 -35.88 -2.58
N ALA A 27 32.90 -36.55 -3.46
CA ALA A 27 33.79 -37.64 -3.11
C ALA A 27 35.09 -37.20 -2.41
N VAL A 28 35.43 -35.90 -2.48
CA VAL A 28 36.62 -35.32 -1.82
C VAL A 28 36.20 -34.04 -1.08
N PRO A 29 35.57 -34.17 0.10
CA PRO A 29 35.18 -33.02 0.91
C PRO A 29 36.39 -32.21 1.36
N GLY A 30 36.28 -30.87 1.37
CA GLY A 30 37.29 -29.98 1.95
C GLY A 30 38.48 -29.62 1.06
N ASP A 31 38.36 -29.81 -0.25
CA ASP A 31 39.37 -29.35 -1.22
C ASP A 31 39.49 -27.81 -1.22
N PRO A 32 40.66 -27.24 -0.87
CA PRO A 32 40.85 -25.79 -0.72
C PRO A 32 40.77 -25.02 -2.05
N ASP A 33 40.92 -25.71 -3.19
CA ASP A 33 40.80 -25.12 -4.52
C ASP A 33 39.35 -25.10 -5.06
N SER A 34 38.40 -25.65 -4.29
CA SER A 34 36.99 -25.64 -4.66
C SER A 34 36.36 -24.27 -4.41
N PHE A 35 35.43 -23.88 -5.29
CA PHE A 35 34.71 -22.62 -5.24
C PHE A 35 33.32 -22.76 -5.86
N ASP A 36 32.45 -21.83 -5.52
CA ASP A 36 31.08 -21.77 -6.00
C ASP A 36 30.91 -20.62 -6.96
N TYR A 37 30.10 -20.83 -8.00
CA TYR A 37 29.89 -19.85 -9.04
C TYR A 37 28.40 -19.71 -9.36
N TRP A 38 28.02 -18.53 -9.81
CA TRP A 38 26.64 -18.18 -10.10
C TRP A 38 26.11 -18.98 -11.30
N THR A 39 24.83 -19.37 -11.26
CA THR A 39 24.15 -20.02 -12.39
C THR A 39 22.77 -19.42 -12.71
N GLY A 40 22.18 -18.68 -11.77
CA GLY A 40 20.89 -18.03 -12.00
C GLY A 40 20.31 -17.36 -10.75
N SER A 41 19.16 -16.69 -10.91
CA SER A 41 18.38 -16.19 -9.77
C SER A 41 17.67 -17.34 -9.05
N SER A 42 17.56 -17.26 -7.73
CA SER A 42 16.84 -18.27 -6.93
C SER A 42 15.34 -18.28 -7.21
N SER A 43 14.67 -19.41 -6.97
CA SER A 43 13.21 -19.53 -7.12
C SER A 43 12.44 -18.58 -6.20
N MET A 44 12.98 -18.31 -5.00
CA MET A 44 12.40 -17.37 -4.06
C MET A 44 12.47 -15.93 -4.59
N MET A 45 13.61 -15.53 -5.18
CA MET A 45 13.75 -14.21 -5.81
C MET A 45 12.81 -14.05 -7.01
N LYS A 46 12.71 -15.07 -7.88
CA LYS A 46 11.76 -15.08 -9.01
C LYS A 46 10.32 -14.92 -8.53
N THR A 47 9.93 -15.68 -7.51
CA THR A 47 8.57 -15.62 -6.94
C THR A 47 8.27 -14.25 -6.35
N LEU A 48 9.23 -13.65 -5.65
CA LEU A 48 9.07 -12.31 -5.10
C LEU A 48 8.95 -11.25 -6.19
N ALA A 49 9.81 -11.28 -7.20
CA ALA A 49 9.77 -10.35 -8.33
C ALA A 49 8.41 -10.45 -9.04
N ASN A 50 7.96 -11.65 -9.40
CA ASN A 50 6.64 -11.87 -10.03
C ASN A 50 5.50 -11.28 -9.18
N LYS A 51 5.53 -11.47 -7.86
CA LYS A 51 4.53 -10.88 -6.96
C LYS A 51 4.55 -9.36 -6.99
N ALA A 52 5.73 -8.73 -6.94
CA ALA A 52 5.87 -7.28 -7.02
C ALA A 52 5.31 -6.75 -8.35
N VAL A 53 5.66 -7.40 -9.46
CA VAL A 53 5.21 -7.03 -10.80
C VAL A 53 3.69 -7.09 -10.94
N PHE A 54 3.07 -8.22 -10.61
CA PHE A 54 1.62 -8.39 -10.77
C PHE A 54 0.80 -7.52 -9.81
N TRP A 55 1.39 -7.15 -8.68
CA TRP A 55 0.76 -6.28 -7.70
C TRP A 55 0.94 -4.78 -8.03
N GLY A 56 1.92 -4.44 -8.88
CA GLY A 56 2.22 -3.08 -9.33
C GLY A 56 2.68 -2.14 -8.20
N LYS A 57 3.16 -2.69 -7.08
CA LYS A 57 3.73 -1.97 -5.94
C LYS A 57 4.54 -2.95 -5.08
N PRO A 58 5.35 -2.49 -4.11
CA PRO A 58 6.14 -3.38 -3.28
C PRO A 58 5.27 -4.38 -2.53
N VAL A 59 5.74 -5.63 -2.48
CA VAL A 59 5.11 -6.67 -1.68
C VAL A 59 5.28 -6.30 -0.20
N THR A 60 4.22 -6.46 0.57
CA THR A 60 4.21 -6.17 2.02
C THR A 60 4.09 -7.47 2.79
N ARG A 61 4.86 -7.64 3.86
CA ARG A 61 4.72 -8.81 4.73
C ARG A 61 3.33 -8.81 5.39
N LYS A 62 2.73 -9.99 5.54
CA LYS A 62 1.50 -10.15 6.31
C LYS A 62 1.73 -9.62 7.73
N ASP A 63 0.74 -8.92 8.27
CA ASP A 63 0.77 -8.32 9.62
C ASP A 63 1.86 -7.25 9.84
N ALA A 64 2.62 -6.84 8.81
CA ALA A 64 3.67 -5.81 8.91
C ALA A 64 3.15 -4.51 9.54
N ALA A 65 1.99 -4.03 9.08
CA ALA A 65 1.39 -2.81 9.61
C ALA A 65 1.05 -2.92 11.11
N THR A 66 0.56 -4.08 11.55
CA THR A 66 0.22 -4.31 12.95
C THR A 66 1.48 -4.49 13.80
N GLU A 67 2.52 -5.14 13.28
CA GLU A 67 3.77 -5.35 13.99
C GLU A 67 4.55 -4.04 14.15
N ILE A 68 4.66 -3.25 13.08
CA ILE A 68 5.45 -2.01 13.07
C ILE A 68 4.67 -0.86 13.72
N CYS A 69 3.42 -0.62 13.33
CA CYS A 69 2.66 0.52 13.83
C CYS A 69 1.87 0.23 15.11
N SER A 70 1.69 -1.03 15.49
CA SER A 70 0.62 -1.51 16.39
C SER A 70 -0.81 -1.30 15.84
N LYS A 71 -1.74 -2.10 16.36
CA LYS A 71 -3.15 -2.08 15.95
C LYS A 71 -3.79 -0.69 16.10
N GLY A 72 -4.38 -0.18 15.02
CA GLY A 72 -5.15 1.07 15.02
C GLY A 72 -4.33 2.36 14.96
N TRP A 73 -3.04 2.27 14.62
CA TRP A 73 -2.16 3.42 14.42
C TRP A 73 -1.70 3.47 12.97
N ASN A 74 -1.60 4.68 12.43
CA ASN A 74 -0.82 4.96 11.24
C ASN A 74 0.62 5.25 11.69
N CYS A 75 1.59 4.88 10.87
CA CYS A 75 2.98 5.19 11.19
C CYS A 75 3.83 5.47 9.96
N SER A 76 4.90 6.23 10.17
CA SER A 76 5.92 6.50 9.17
C SER A 76 7.31 6.32 9.76
N TYR A 77 8.23 5.82 8.96
CA TYR A 77 9.63 5.69 9.33
C TYR A 77 10.51 5.74 8.08
N GLU A 78 11.76 6.15 8.26
CA GLU A 78 12.72 6.29 7.17
C GLU A 78 13.82 5.25 7.35
N ILE A 79 14.13 4.48 6.31
CA ILE A 79 15.24 3.52 6.31
C ILE A 79 16.30 3.93 5.31
N SER A 80 17.56 3.68 5.64
CA SER A 80 18.69 3.82 4.71
C SER A 80 19.34 2.48 4.45
N PHE A 81 19.57 2.15 3.19
CA PHE A 81 20.14 0.86 2.79
C PHE A 81 20.92 0.96 1.48
N ILE A 82 21.84 0.01 1.28
CA ILE A 82 22.61 -0.11 0.04
C ILE A 82 22.04 -1.26 -0.77
N ALA A 83 21.68 -0.98 -2.01
CA ALA A 83 21.05 -1.91 -2.93
C ALA A 83 21.49 -1.61 -4.36
N PRO A 84 21.28 -2.54 -5.31
CA PRO A 84 21.48 -2.21 -6.72
C PRO A 84 20.45 -1.17 -7.17
N GLY A 85 20.71 -0.52 -8.30
CA GLY A 85 19.83 0.45 -8.92
C GLY A 85 20.16 0.59 -10.40
N TYR A 86 19.15 0.89 -11.22
CA TYR A 86 19.42 1.30 -12.59
C TYR A 86 19.48 2.82 -12.65
N MET A 87 20.48 3.32 -13.37
CA MET A 87 20.61 4.72 -13.72
C MET A 87 20.40 4.86 -15.22
N CYS A 88 19.28 5.43 -15.61
CA CYS A 88 18.86 5.56 -16.99
C CYS A 88 19.26 6.92 -17.58
N THR A 89 19.66 6.92 -18.85
CA THR A 89 20.05 8.12 -19.58
C THR A 89 19.43 8.11 -20.98
N GLU A 90 18.73 9.18 -21.33
CA GLU A 90 18.24 9.41 -22.69
C GLU A 90 19.42 9.59 -23.66
N VAL A 91 19.45 8.78 -24.71
CA VAL A 91 20.51 8.80 -25.73
C VAL A 91 20.04 9.29 -27.09
N ALA A 92 18.72 9.30 -27.36
CA ALA A 92 18.13 9.87 -28.56
C ALA A 92 16.66 10.25 -28.33
N LYS A 93 16.21 11.34 -28.96
CA LYS A 93 14.81 11.78 -28.93
C LYS A 93 14.42 12.46 -30.24
N GLY A 94 13.32 12.02 -30.82
CA GLY A 94 12.79 12.54 -32.08
C GLY A 94 13.20 11.70 -33.30
N VAL A 95 12.44 11.91 -34.37
CA VAL A 95 12.62 11.20 -35.64
C VAL A 95 13.98 11.53 -36.23
N ASP A 96 14.71 10.50 -36.67
CA ASP A 96 16.07 10.59 -37.23
C ASP A 96 17.13 11.20 -36.28
N SER A 97 16.84 11.29 -34.97
CA SER A 97 17.84 11.69 -34.00
C SER A 97 19.03 10.74 -34.01
N GLU A 98 20.25 11.29 -34.01
CA GLU A 98 21.48 10.54 -33.82
C GLU A 98 21.51 9.94 -32.41
N VAL A 99 21.91 8.67 -32.31
CA VAL A 99 21.99 7.96 -31.04
C VAL A 99 23.35 8.18 -30.40
N LYS A 100 23.34 8.77 -29.20
CA LYS A 100 24.55 9.00 -28.41
C LYS A 100 25.05 7.71 -27.76
N LYS A 101 26.35 7.67 -27.48
CA LYS A 101 26.97 6.57 -26.74
C LYS A 101 26.68 6.70 -25.24
N LEU A 102 26.34 5.58 -24.60
CA LEU A 102 26.35 5.44 -23.14
C LEU A 102 27.53 4.57 -22.76
N SER A 103 28.46 5.12 -21.97
CA SER A 103 29.67 4.40 -21.53
C SER A 103 30.45 3.72 -22.68
N GLY A 104 30.53 4.42 -23.81
CA GLY A 104 31.23 3.97 -25.02
C GLY A 104 30.46 2.94 -25.87
N SER A 105 29.25 2.56 -25.47
CA SER A 105 28.39 1.59 -26.18
C SER A 105 27.19 2.28 -26.83
N LEU A 106 26.72 1.74 -27.95
CA LEU A 106 25.50 2.18 -28.65
C LEU A 106 24.44 1.08 -28.55
N PRO A 107 23.13 1.31 -28.62
CA PRO A 107 22.13 0.25 -28.81
C PRO A 107 22.27 -0.43 -30.19
N ARG A 108 21.59 -1.58 -30.40
CA ARG A 108 21.54 -2.28 -31.70
C ARG A 108 20.54 -1.71 -32.70
N PHE A 109 19.84 -0.65 -32.33
CA PHE A 109 18.76 -0.07 -33.10
C PHE A 109 18.82 1.46 -33.00
N ASN A 110 18.22 2.13 -33.97
CA ASN A 110 18.12 3.59 -34.04
C ASN A 110 16.67 4.03 -33.94
N THR A 111 16.43 5.34 -33.88
CA THR A 111 15.08 5.93 -33.87
C THR A 111 14.26 5.53 -35.10
N SER A 112 14.91 5.17 -36.22
CA SER A 112 14.27 4.66 -37.44
C SER A 112 13.57 3.30 -37.27
N ALA A 113 13.90 2.54 -36.22
CA ALA A 113 13.23 1.27 -35.90
C ALA A 113 11.92 1.51 -35.13
N ILE A 114 11.76 2.67 -34.49
CA ILE A 114 10.64 3.03 -33.64
C ILE A 114 9.61 3.85 -34.45
N LEU A 115 8.34 3.80 -34.05
CA LEU A 115 7.30 4.64 -34.63
C LEU A 115 7.69 6.13 -34.58
N PRO A 116 7.31 6.94 -35.59
CA PRO A 116 6.37 6.63 -36.67
C PRO A 116 7.00 5.96 -37.91
N LYS A 117 8.32 6.06 -38.09
CA LYS A 117 9.04 5.52 -39.27
C LYS A 117 9.23 4.02 -39.25
N GLY A 118 9.56 3.47 -38.09
CA GLY A 118 9.75 2.05 -37.90
C GLY A 118 8.45 1.32 -37.60
N ASN A 119 8.54 0.05 -37.22
CA ASN A 119 7.38 -0.79 -36.94
C ASN A 119 7.18 -1.01 -35.43
N TYR A 120 8.09 -0.55 -34.57
CA TYR A 120 8.02 -0.86 -33.15
C TYR A 120 7.48 0.32 -32.34
N SER A 121 6.41 0.09 -31.56
CA SER A 121 6.01 1.04 -30.51
C SER A 121 6.89 0.88 -29.27
N TYR A 122 7.46 -0.31 -29.07
CA TYR A 122 8.41 -0.65 -28.03
C TYR A 122 9.44 -1.65 -28.55
N PHE A 123 10.71 -1.44 -28.23
CA PHE A 123 11.82 -2.32 -28.58
C PHE A 123 12.87 -2.25 -27.49
N ALA A 124 13.08 -3.36 -26.79
CA ALA A 124 14.08 -3.45 -25.73
C ALA A 124 15.02 -4.62 -25.96
N VAL A 125 16.30 -4.37 -25.68
CA VAL A 125 17.37 -5.37 -25.65
C VAL A 125 18.06 -5.24 -24.31
N THR A 126 17.85 -6.23 -23.46
CA THR A 126 18.31 -6.15 -22.06
C THR A 126 19.45 -7.10 -21.75
N ASP A 127 19.59 -8.20 -22.49
CA ASP A 127 20.46 -9.32 -22.09
C ASP A 127 21.79 -9.37 -22.88
N GLU A 128 22.24 -8.24 -23.42
CA GLU A 128 23.55 -8.20 -24.09
C GLU A 128 24.70 -8.31 -23.09
N GLY A 129 25.53 -9.35 -23.27
CA GLY A 129 26.59 -9.66 -22.33
C GLY A 129 26.13 -10.51 -21.14
N GLU A 130 24.93 -11.09 -21.22
CA GLU A 130 24.43 -12.07 -20.24
C GLU A 130 25.18 -13.41 -20.35
N TYR A 131 25.28 -14.11 -19.22
CA TYR A 131 26.05 -15.35 -19.10
C TYR A 131 25.19 -16.58 -19.40
N PRO A 132 25.79 -17.65 -19.95
CA PRO A 132 25.10 -18.94 -20.06
C PRO A 132 24.85 -19.52 -18.66
N ALA A 133 23.75 -20.26 -18.50
CA ALA A 133 23.46 -20.95 -17.24
C ALA A 133 24.51 -22.01 -16.87
N GLN A 134 25.16 -22.58 -17.90
CA GLN A 134 26.27 -23.52 -17.78
C GLN A 134 27.46 -23.00 -18.59
N GLU A 135 28.58 -22.77 -17.92
CA GLU A 135 29.81 -22.28 -18.53
C GLU A 135 30.75 -23.39 -19.00
N THR A 136 30.46 -24.64 -18.69
CA THR A 136 31.24 -25.81 -19.09
C THR A 136 30.39 -27.07 -19.01
N ASP A 137 30.94 -28.20 -19.45
CA ASP A 137 30.30 -29.49 -19.26
C ASP A 137 30.30 -29.85 -17.77
N THR A 138 29.10 -30.10 -17.23
CA THR A 138 28.88 -30.21 -15.79
C THR A 138 28.02 -31.43 -15.44
N GLY A 139 28.38 -32.09 -14.35
CA GLY A 139 27.58 -33.12 -13.70
C GLY A 139 26.57 -32.53 -12.70
N PRO A 140 26.05 -33.36 -11.79
CA PRO A 140 25.14 -32.92 -10.72
C PRO A 140 25.70 -31.72 -9.94
N ALA A 141 24.81 -30.79 -9.55
CA ALA A 141 25.15 -29.54 -8.86
C ALA A 141 26.12 -28.60 -9.60
N GLY A 142 26.25 -28.77 -10.93
CA GLY A 142 27.11 -27.92 -11.75
C GLY A 142 28.60 -28.21 -11.58
N VAL A 143 28.97 -29.40 -11.10
CA VAL A 143 30.38 -29.79 -10.94
C VAL A 143 31.02 -30.03 -12.31
N PRO A 144 32.08 -29.30 -12.70
CA PRO A 144 32.71 -29.51 -14.00
C PRO A 144 33.22 -30.94 -14.18
N THR A 145 32.96 -31.54 -15.34
CA THR A 145 33.42 -32.90 -15.67
C THR A 145 34.90 -32.96 -16.04
N MET A 146 35.47 -31.81 -16.40
CA MET A 146 36.89 -31.68 -16.74
C MET A 146 37.83 -31.88 -15.54
N LYS A 147 39.06 -32.32 -15.83
CA LYS A 147 40.12 -32.45 -14.81
C LYS A 147 40.71 -31.08 -14.46
N LYS A 148 41.07 -30.91 -13.19
CA LYS A 148 41.77 -29.72 -12.70
C LYS A 148 43.14 -29.54 -13.39
N PRO A 149 43.67 -28.31 -13.48
CA PRO A 149 43.09 -27.05 -12.99
C PRO A 149 41.94 -26.55 -13.87
N TYR A 150 40.91 -25.99 -13.23
CA TYR A 150 39.80 -25.37 -13.96
C TYR A 150 40.23 -24.05 -14.62
N PRO A 151 39.54 -23.63 -15.71
CA PRO A 151 39.72 -22.32 -16.30
C PRO A 151 39.71 -21.19 -15.27
N LYS A 152 40.62 -20.22 -15.40
CA LYS A 152 40.76 -19.12 -14.42
C LYS A 152 39.51 -18.24 -14.34
N LEU A 153 38.81 -18.10 -15.47
CA LEU A 153 37.60 -17.28 -15.59
C LEU A 153 36.31 -18.10 -15.45
N LEU A 154 36.38 -19.37 -15.05
CA LEU A 154 35.18 -20.16 -14.78
C LEU A 154 34.36 -19.49 -13.67
N GLY A 155 33.12 -19.15 -13.98
CA GLY A 155 32.20 -18.46 -13.11
C GLY A 155 32.45 -16.96 -13.00
N ALA A 156 33.37 -16.36 -13.74
CA ALA A 156 33.69 -14.94 -13.58
C ALA A 156 32.58 -14.04 -14.11
N LEU A 157 32.16 -13.05 -13.31
CA LEU A 157 31.26 -12.00 -13.78
C LEU A 157 32.10 -10.93 -14.49
N LYS A 158 31.99 -10.89 -15.82
CA LYS A 158 32.78 -10.03 -16.72
C LYS A 158 32.13 -8.69 -17.04
N THR A 159 30.81 -8.59 -17.08
CA THR A 159 30.02 -7.38 -17.42
C THR A 159 28.60 -7.41 -16.84
N GLU A 160 28.01 -6.23 -16.61
CA GLU A 160 26.56 -6.11 -16.45
C GLU A 160 25.91 -5.66 -17.77
N PRO A 161 24.82 -6.32 -18.23
CA PRO A 161 24.08 -5.86 -19.39
C PRO A 161 23.49 -4.45 -19.23
N ILE A 162 23.70 -3.60 -20.24
CA ILE A 162 23.01 -2.31 -20.36
C ILE A 162 21.59 -2.58 -20.88
N VAL A 163 20.59 -2.05 -20.18
CA VAL A 163 19.19 -2.14 -20.57
C VAL A 163 18.93 -1.08 -21.64
N TRP A 164 18.89 -1.47 -22.91
CA TRP A 164 18.59 -0.57 -24.01
C TRP A 164 17.10 -0.62 -24.34
N VAL A 165 16.44 0.53 -24.32
CA VAL A 165 15.01 0.61 -24.61
C VAL A 165 14.72 1.76 -25.57
N GLY A 166 14.04 1.43 -26.66
CA GLY A 166 13.45 2.36 -27.60
C GLY A 166 11.93 2.28 -27.55
N TYR A 167 11.26 3.42 -27.49
CA TYR A 167 9.81 3.45 -27.47
C TYR A 167 9.23 4.70 -28.11
N ALA A 168 7.98 4.60 -28.54
CA ALA A 168 7.22 5.71 -29.07
C ALA A 168 6.39 6.35 -27.95
N THR A 169 6.55 7.65 -27.76
CA THR A 169 5.68 8.45 -26.89
C THR A 169 4.75 9.34 -27.71
N VAL A 170 3.67 9.81 -27.11
CA VAL A 170 2.64 10.66 -27.73
C VAL A 170 2.30 11.82 -26.79
N LYS A 171 1.65 12.85 -27.30
CA LYS A 171 1.28 14.02 -26.48
C LYS A 171 0.22 13.73 -25.42
N ASP A 172 -0.67 12.78 -25.69
CA ASP A 172 -1.81 12.46 -24.82
C ASP A 172 -2.13 10.97 -24.90
N LEU A 173 -1.69 10.22 -23.89
CA LEU A 173 -1.90 8.77 -23.79
C LEU A 173 -3.38 8.39 -23.58
N SER A 174 -4.25 9.34 -23.20
CA SER A 174 -5.68 9.08 -22.99
C SER A 174 -6.48 9.02 -24.29
N LYS A 175 -5.93 9.57 -25.39
CA LYS A 175 -6.56 9.57 -26.70
C LYS A 175 -6.11 8.36 -27.51
N LEU A 176 -7.04 7.80 -28.28
CA LEU A 176 -6.73 6.78 -29.27
C LEU A 176 -5.78 7.35 -30.32
N GLN A 177 -4.65 6.68 -30.51
CA GLN A 177 -3.64 7.06 -31.48
C GLN A 177 -3.94 6.44 -32.85
N PRO A 178 -3.42 7.04 -33.95
CA PRO A 178 -3.54 6.47 -35.28
C PRO A 178 -3.03 5.02 -35.29
N ALA A 179 -3.84 4.08 -35.79
CA ALA A 179 -3.55 2.65 -35.72
C ALA A 179 -2.72 2.18 -36.93
N ASN A 180 -2.83 2.89 -38.05
CA ASN A 180 -2.13 2.58 -39.30
C ASN A 180 -1.38 3.79 -39.85
N ARG A 181 -0.29 3.53 -40.61
CA ARG A 181 0.48 4.57 -41.32
C ARG A 181 -0.34 5.42 -42.30
N THR A 182 -1.45 4.86 -42.78
CA THR A 182 -2.37 5.54 -43.69
C THR A 182 -3.31 6.50 -42.98
N ASP A 183 -3.41 6.41 -41.65
CA ASP A 183 -4.30 7.25 -40.87
C ASP A 183 -3.75 8.68 -40.80
N LYS A 184 -4.65 9.65 -40.90
CA LYS A 184 -4.28 11.07 -40.88
C LYS A 184 -3.60 11.41 -39.55
N GLY A 185 -2.40 11.99 -39.63
CA GLY A 185 -1.63 12.44 -38.46
C GLY A 185 -0.68 11.39 -37.88
N TRP A 186 -0.53 10.22 -38.50
CA TRP A 186 0.41 9.18 -38.05
C TRP A 186 1.84 9.70 -37.83
N ASP A 187 2.39 10.42 -38.82
CA ASP A 187 3.78 10.89 -38.78
C ASP A 187 4.05 11.93 -37.68
N GLU A 188 3.01 12.60 -37.19
CA GLU A 188 3.11 13.62 -36.14
C GLU A 188 2.68 13.10 -34.75
N ALA A 189 1.99 11.97 -34.70
CA ALA A 189 1.44 11.43 -33.45
C ALA A 189 2.54 10.91 -32.51
N TYR A 190 3.54 10.24 -33.09
CA TYR A 190 4.56 9.51 -32.34
C TYR A 190 5.91 10.23 -32.32
N THR A 191 6.54 10.27 -31.15
CA THR A 191 7.91 10.73 -30.96
C THR A 191 8.75 9.55 -30.46
N PRO A 192 9.77 9.09 -31.22
CA PRO A 192 10.64 8.02 -30.76
C PRO A 192 11.63 8.53 -29.72
N ILE A 193 11.84 7.76 -28.65
CA ILE A 193 12.83 8.00 -27.60
C ILE A 193 13.64 6.73 -27.41
N ILE A 194 14.96 6.87 -27.21
CA ILE A 194 15.85 5.78 -26.84
C ILE A 194 16.62 6.18 -25.59
N PHE A 195 16.64 5.30 -24.59
CA PHE A 195 17.46 5.42 -23.40
C PHE A 195 18.21 4.13 -23.12
N GLY A 196 19.30 4.24 -22.38
CA GLY A 196 20.03 3.11 -21.83
C GLY A 196 20.12 3.22 -20.32
N CYS A 197 20.03 2.10 -19.61
CA CYS A 197 20.22 2.07 -18.16
C CYS A 197 21.42 1.20 -17.77
N GLU A 198 22.31 1.78 -16.98
CA GLU A 198 23.45 1.08 -16.41
C GLU A 198 23.13 0.62 -14.99
N HIS A 199 23.69 -0.52 -14.61
CA HIS A 199 23.46 -1.12 -13.30
C HIS A 199 24.49 -0.61 -12.29
N HIS A 200 24.02 0.08 -11.27
CA HIS A 200 24.81 0.76 -10.25
C HIS A 200 24.50 0.23 -8.85
N GLU A 201 25.47 0.39 -7.96
CA GLU A 201 25.26 0.29 -6.53
C GLU A 201 24.83 1.65 -6.00
N MET A 202 23.74 1.68 -5.23
CA MET A 202 23.15 2.92 -4.77
C MET A 202 22.87 2.88 -3.28
N ASN A 203 23.04 4.03 -2.63
CA ASN A 203 22.62 4.28 -1.26
C ASN A 203 21.26 4.98 -1.28
N TYR A 204 20.23 4.26 -0.84
CA TYR A 204 18.85 4.70 -0.80
C TYR A 204 18.47 5.18 0.59
N THR A 205 17.64 6.22 0.63
CA THR A 205 16.86 6.62 1.80
C THR A 205 15.39 6.58 1.42
N ALA A 206 14.64 5.64 2.00
CA ALA A 206 13.24 5.41 1.70
C ALA A 206 12.37 5.73 2.91
N GLU A 207 11.33 6.54 2.71
CA GLU A 207 10.26 6.75 3.68
C GLU A 207 9.17 5.70 3.45
N LEU A 208 8.84 4.95 4.50
CA LEU A 208 7.80 3.94 4.50
C LEU A 208 6.62 4.44 5.33
N ASN A 209 5.45 4.53 4.70
CA ASN A 209 4.23 5.06 5.26
C ASN A 209 3.17 3.97 5.36
N TYR A 210 2.60 3.81 6.54
CA TYR A 210 1.51 2.88 6.80
C TYR A 210 0.27 3.65 7.22
N THR A 211 -0.75 3.61 6.36
CA THR A 211 -2.05 4.24 6.59
C THR A 211 -3.15 3.19 6.50
N ASN A 212 -3.94 3.03 7.56
CA ASN A 212 -5.01 2.04 7.64
C ASN A 212 -4.56 0.61 7.27
N GLY A 213 -3.32 0.25 7.60
CA GLY A 213 -2.77 -1.07 7.28
C GLY A 213 -2.15 -1.22 5.88
N ILE A 214 -2.23 -0.20 5.03
CA ILE A 214 -1.66 -0.20 3.68
C ILE A 214 -0.30 0.48 3.71
N GLN A 215 0.72 -0.19 3.17
CA GLN A 215 2.05 0.38 2.98
C GLN A 215 2.10 1.21 1.69
N ALA A 216 2.68 2.40 1.79
CA ALA A 216 3.17 3.23 0.71
C ALA A 216 4.65 3.53 0.95
N TYR A 217 5.37 3.91 -0.09
CA TYR A 217 6.78 4.25 0.01
C TYR A 217 7.12 5.46 -0.86
N GLU A 218 8.19 6.15 -0.49
CA GLU A 218 8.78 7.23 -1.27
C GLU A 218 10.30 7.18 -1.12
N ILE A 219 11.05 7.21 -2.23
CA ILE A 219 12.51 7.34 -2.18
C ILE A 219 12.85 8.83 -2.00
N LYS A 220 13.32 9.22 -0.82
CA LYS A 220 13.71 10.61 -0.51
C LYS A 220 15.07 10.98 -1.07
N LYS A 221 16.00 10.01 -1.10
CA LYS A 221 17.36 10.22 -1.54
C LYS A 221 17.91 8.97 -2.21
N LYS A 222 18.62 9.18 -3.31
CA LYS A 222 19.34 8.15 -4.07
C LYS A 222 20.73 8.69 -4.36
N LYS A 223 21.77 8.05 -3.82
CA LYS A 223 23.17 8.42 -4.06
C LYS A 223 23.88 7.27 -4.77
N ASP A 224 24.40 7.56 -5.96
CA ASP A 224 25.22 6.62 -6.71
C ASP A 224 26.55 6.36 -5.99
N LEU A 225 26.92 5.08 -5.87
CA LEU A 225 28.20 4.62 -5.33
C LEU A 225 29.14 4.10 -6.44
N GLY A 226 28.62 3.86 -7.64
CA GLY A 226 29.38 3.37 -8.79
C GLY A 226 28.71 2.17 -9.48
N LYS A 227 29.25 1.76 -10.63
CA LYS A 227 28.72 0.62 -11.39
C LYS A 227 28.93 -0.69 -10.64
N VAL A 228 27.96 -1.60 -10.76
CA VAL A 228 28.04 -2.96 -10.19
C VAL A 228 29.24 -3.72 -10.76
N ILE A 229 29.47 -3.64 -12.08
CA ILE A 229 30.69 -4.09 -12.75
C ILE A 229 31.10 -3.00 -13.74
N ASP A 230 32.23 -2.33 -13.49
CA ASP A 230 32.73 -1.28 -14.38
C ASP A 230 33.57 -1.87 -15.53
N THR A 231 32.88 -2.53 -16.46
CA THR A 231 33.48 -3.01 -17.70
C THR A 231 32.63 -2.61 -18.90
N ARG A 232 33.25 -2.69 -20.07
CA ARG A 232 32.60 -2.43 -21.35
C ARG A 232 32.52 -3.71 -22.16
N PHE A 233 31.30 -4.16 -22.42
CA PHE A 233 31.01 -5.26 -23.33
C PHE A 233 31.46 -4.94 -24.77
N ILE A 234 32.20 -5.86 -25.39
CA ILE A 234 32.70 -5.74 -26.76
C ILE A 234 31.89 -6.67 -27.65
N ARG A 235 30.98 -6.10 -28.44
CA ARG A 235 30.16 -6.86 -29.39
C ARG A 235 31.00 -7.53 -30.47
N GLY A 236 30.58 -8.74 -30.86
CA GLY A 236 31.12 -9.48 -32.00
C GLY A 236 32.51 -10.09 -31.76
N LYS A 237 33.14 -9.78 -30.62
CA LYS A 237 34.34 -10.47 -30.14
C LYS A 237 33.90 -11.57 -29.19
N LYS A 238 34.38 -12.79 -29.43
CA LYS A 238 34.20 -13.92 -28.54
C LYS A 238 35.55 -14.26 -27.93
N ASP A 239 35.57 -14.51 -26.62
CA ASP A 239 36.74 -15.08 -25.99
C ASP A 239 36.62 -16.60 -26.08
N THR A 240 37.19 -17.17 -27.15
CA THR A 240 37.22 -18.62 -27.33
C THR A 240 38.42 -19.26 -26.64
N THR A 241 39.24 -18.48 -25.94
CA THR A 241 40.54 -18.90 -25.41
C THR A 241 40.54 -19.12 -23.91
N ASP A 242 39.52 -18.64 -23.21
CA ASP A 242 39.44 -18.77 -21.75
C ASP A 242 39.04 -20.18 -21.27
N GLY A 243 38.63 -21.08 -22.17
CA GLY A 243 38.28 -22.47 -21.85
C GLY A 243 36.87 -22.64 -21.28
N THR A 244 36.03 -21.60 -21.34
CA THR A 244 34.62 -21.62 -20.94
C THR A 244 33.70 -21.54 -22.16
N TRP A 245 32.41 -21.82 -21.96
CA TRP A 245 31.35 -21.57 -22.95
C TRP A 245 30.82 -20.13 -22.89
N ASP A 246 31.31 -19.34 -21.94
CA ASP A 246 30.97 -17.92 -21.85
C ASP A 246 31.67 -17.13 -22.97
N ASN A 247 30.90 -16.76 -23.98
CA ASN A 247 31.38 -15.99 -25.12
C ASN A 247 31.43 -14.48 -24.87
N VAL A 248 31.21 -14.02 -23.63
CA VAL A 248 31.24 -12.60 -23.28
C VAL A 248 32.68 -12.10 -23.24
N THR A 249 32.97 -11.08 -24.05
CA THR A 249 34.23 -10.32 -24.00
C THR A 249 33.97 -8.92 -23.47
N ALA A 250 34.66 -8.53 -22.41
CA ALA A 250 34.54 -7.21 -21.80
C ALA A 250 35.92 -6.66 -21.41
N THR A 251 36.03 -5.34 -21.24
CA THR A 251 37.29 -4.67 -20.84
C THR A 251 37.04 -3.55 -19.83
N PRO A 252 37.97 -3.28 -18.89
CA PRO A 252 39.22 -4.00 -18.66
C PRO A 252 39.04 -5.30 -17.87
N GLU A 253 39.87 -6.31 -18.13
CA GLU A 253 39.82 -7.62 -17.43
C GLU A 253 40.13 -7.50 -15.92
N SER A 254 40.84 -6.44 -15.51
CA SER A 254 41.14 -6.14 -14.10
C SER A 254 39.89 -5.94 -13.24
N ASN A 255 38.76 -5.61 -13.86
CA ASN A 255 37.50 -5.33 -13.17
C ASN A 255 36.56 -6.55 -13.16
N PHE A 256 37.02 -7.71 -13.64
CA PHE A 256 36.24 -8.95 -13.56
C PHE A 256 36.11 -9.41 -12.11
N VAL A 257 34.90 -9.86 -11.74
CA VAL A 257 34.61 -10.37 -10.41
C VAL A 257 34.75 -11.88 -10.41
N LEU A 258 35.81 -12.38 -9.77
CA LEU A 258 36.15 -13.81 -9.77
C LEU A 258 35.44 -14.54 -8.63
N ALA A 259 34.98 -15.77 -8.89
CA ALA A 259 34.30 -16.62 -7.90
C ALA A 259 35.12 -16.89 -6.63
N ARG A 260 36.45 -16.79 -6.71
CA ARG A 260 37.37 -16.97 -5.57
C ARG A 260 37.32 -15.80 -4.57
N ASP A 261 36.90 -14.60 -4.98
CA ASP A 261 36.64 -13.47 -4.09
C ASP A 261 35.22 -13.58 -3.53
N VAL A 262 35.03 -14.52 -2.59
CA VAL A 262 33.70 -14.99 -2.17
C VAL A 262 32.77 -13.86 -1.71
N ALA A 263 33.27 -12.90 -0.94
CA ALA A 263 32.43 -11.85 -0.36
C ALA A 263 31.91 -10.88 -1.44
N ASN A 264 32.81 -10.36 -2.27
CA ASN A 264 32.47 -9.46 -3.35
C ASN A 264 31.62 -10.19 -4.42
N TYR A 265 32.07 -11.38 -4.82
CA TYR A 265 31.38 -12.18 -5.83
C TYR A 265 29.93 -12.48 -5.44
N ARG A 266 29.68 -12.87 -4.19
CA ARG A 266 28.31 -13.15 -3.72
C ARG A 266 27.41 -11.92 -3.77
N ARG A 267 27.95 -10.75 -3.42
CA ARG A 267 27.24 -9.48 -3.47
C ARG A 267 26.88 -9.10 -4.91
N ILE A 268 27.87 -9.10 -5.80
CA ILE A 268 27.67 -8.74 -7.21
C ILE A 268 26.74 -9.72 -7.91
N ALA A 269 26.87 -11.02 -7.63
CA ALA A 269 25.96 -12.04 -8.15
C ALA A 269 24.53 -11.85 -7.63
N ALA A 270 24.31 -11.38 -6.39
CA ALA A 270 22.98 -11.06 -5.89
C ALA A 270 22.38 -9.87 -6.66
N TYR A 271 23.16 -8.82 -6.89
CA TYR A 271 22.75 -7.67 -7.71
C TYR A 271 22.39 -8.12 -9.13
N HIS A 272 23.27 -8.88 -9.78
CA HIS A 272 23.03 -9.47 -11.09
C HIS A 272 21.75 -10.32 -11.13
N SER A 273 21.53 -11.19 -10.14
CA SER A 273 20.32 -12.00 -10.01
C SER A 273 19.04 -11.18 -9.95
N MET A 274 19.06 -10.04 -9.25
CA MET A 274 17.91 -9.11 -9.19
C MET A 274 17.74 -8.37 -10.52
N GLY A 275 18.84 -7.85 -11.07
CA GLY A 275 18.85 -7.18 -12.37
C GLY A 275 18.28 -8.07 -13.47
N LYS A 276 18.68 -9.34 -13.52
CA LYS A 276 18.19 -10.35 -14.48
C LYS A 276 16.66 -10.52 -14.43
N GLN A 277 16.02 -10.45 -13.26
CA GLN A 277 14.56 -10.55 -13.15
C GLN A 277 13.87 -9.34 -13.78
N MET A 278 14.34 -8.13 -13.50
CA MET A 278 13.80 -6.93 -14.14
C MET A 278 14.03 -6.96 -15.66
N ARG A 279 15.25 -7.32 -16.09
CA ARG A 279 15.60 -7.43 -17.50
C ARG A 279 14.66 -8.38 -18.25
N SER A 280 14.35 -9.54 -17.67
CA SER A 280 13.41 -10.49 -18.31
C SER A 280 12.01 -9.91 -18.54
N PHE A 281 11.51 -9.04 -17.65
CA PHE A 281 10.21 -8.39 -17.87
C PHE A 281 10.26 -7.31 -18.96
N LEU A 282 11.37 -6.58 -19.05
CA LEU A 282 11.52 -5.48 -20.00
C LEU A 282 11.89 -5.97 -21.40
N ASN A 283 12.57 -7.11 -21.53
CA ASN A 283 13.07 -7.60 -22.79
C ASN A 283 11.94 -7.85 -23.80
N GLY A 284 12.21 -7.57 -25.08
CA GLY A 284 11.29 -7.89 -26.17
C GLY A 284 10.77 -6.69 -26.93
N THR A 285 9.67 -6.89 -27.67
CA THR A 285 9.18 -5.91 -28.65
C THR A 285 7.66 -5.83 -28.69
N ILE A 286 7.13 -4.69 -29.14
CA ILE A 286 5.72 -4.51 -29.48
C ILE A 286 5.67 -3.88 -30.88
N THR A 287 5.05 -4.59 -31.81
CA THR A 287 5.05 -4.26 -33.24
C THR A 287 3.69 -3.73 -33.69
N MET A 288 3.71 -2.75 -34.58
CA MET A 288 2.56 -2.12 -35.22
C MET A 288 2.63 -2.27 -36.75
N PRO A 289 1.48 -2.38 -37.46
CA PRO A 289 0.11 -2.45 -36.91
C PRO A 289 -0.16 -3.80 -36.19
N TYR A 290 -1.28 -3.90 -35.46
CA TYR A 290 -1.78 -5.08 -34.72
C TYR A 290 -1.25 -5.32 -33.29
N TYR A 291 -0.42 -4.43 -32.74
CA TYR A 291 0.05 -4.52 -31.34
C TYR A 291 0.63 -5.90 -30.96
N ILE A 292 1.40 -6.52 -31.87
CA ILE A 292 1.99 -7.85 -31.65
C ILE A 292 3.08 -7.71 -30.59
N ALA A 293 2.79 -8.18 -29.37
CA ALA A 293 3.70 -8.12 -28.24
C ALA A 293 4.45 -9.44 -28.04
N ASN A 294 5.77 -9.36 -28.13
CA ASN A 294 6.72 -10.41 -27.78
C ASN A 294 7.54 -9.93 -26.58
N THR A 295 6.87 -9.69 -25.44
CA THR A 295 7.48 -9.16 -24.21
C THR A 295 6.57 -9.43 -23.01
N ASP A 296 7.16 -9.60 -21.84
CA ASP A 296 6.43 -9.69 -20.56
C ASP A 296 6.09 -8.31 -19.98
N LEU A 297 6.49 -7.22 -20.63
CA LEU A 297 6.23 -5.83 -20.22
C LEU A 297 4.75 -5.56 -20.00
N LEU A 298 3.87 -6.18 -20.79
CA LEU A 298 2.41 -6.03 -20.68
C LEU A 298 1.84 -6.53 -19.35
N SER A 299 2.58 -7.38 -18.63
CA SER A 299 2.21 -7.85 -17.30
C SER A 299 2.57 -6.85 -16.19
N THR A 300 3.24 -5.75 -16.53
CA THR A 300 3.72 -4.73 -15.60
C THR A 300 2.81 -3.50 -15.62
N ARG A 301 2.98 -2.61 -14.64
CA ARG A 301 2.31 -1.29 -14.60
C ARG A 301 2.91 -0.25 -15.57
N LEU A 302 3.94 -0.61 -16.33
CA LEU A 302 4.71 0.34 -17.14
C LEU A 302 4.07 0.65 -18.49
N PHE A 303 2.81 0.27 -18.68
CA PHE A 303 2.17 0.30 -19.97
C PHE A 303 0.68 0.66 -19.88
N THR A 304 0.17 1.28 -20.92
CA THR A 304 -1.21 1.78 -20.98
C THR A 304 -2.08 0.90 -21.89
N VAL A 305 -3.29 0.57 -21.40
CA VAL A 305 -4.24 -0.29 -22.12
C VAL A 305 -4.84 0.34 -23.40
N PRO A 306 -5.19 1.65 -23.49
CA PRO A 306 -5.92 2.13 -24.66
C PRO A 306 -5.09 2.11 -25.96
N ASN A 307 -3.76 2.29 -25.88
CA ASN A 307 -2.91 2.46 -27.06
C ASN A 307 -1.78 1.45 -27.16
N PHE A 308 -1.63 0.57 -26.17
CA PHE A 308 -0.44 -0.24 -26.02
C PHE A 308 0.84 0.60 -26.20
N LEU A 309 0.98 1.63 -25.37
CA LEU A 309 2.17 2.48 -25.30
C LEU A 309 2.71 2.53 -23.86
N PRO A 310 4.02 2.73 -23.69
CA PRO A 310 4.59 2.97 -22.37
C PRO A 310 3.93 4.17 -21.66
N VAL A 311 3.93 4.13 -20.33
CA VAL A 311 3.42 5.23 -19.50
C VAL A 311 4.22 6.51 -19.66
N ASP A 312 3.66 7.63 -19.19
CA ASP A 312 4.40 8.89 -19.07
C ASP A 312 5.63 8.72 -18.17
N ASP A 313 6.68 9.48 -18.46
CA ASP A 313 7.97 9.43 -17.76
C ASP A 313 8.55 8.02 -17.66
N PHE A 314 8.36 7.21 -18.72
CA PHE A 314 8.70 5.79 -18.75
C PHE A 314 10.11 5.47 -18.27
N GLN A 315 11.10 6.33 -18.56
CA GLN A 315 12.47 6.16 -18.08
C GLN A 315 12.55 6.12 -16.54
N GLU A 316 11.93 7.08 -15.86
CA GLU A 316 11.87 7.14 -14.39
C GLU A 316 11.02 6.00 -13.83
N GLN A 317 9.92 5.66 -14.51
CA GLN A 317 9.06 4.54 -14.11
C GLN A 317 9.80 3.19 -14.16
N VAL A 318 10.72 3.01 -15.11
CA VAL A 318 11.60 1.83 -15.19
C VAL A 318 12.56 1.76 -13.99
N GLU A 319 13.14 2.89 -13.56
CA GLU A 319 13.95 2.93 -12.34
C GLU A 319 13.11 2.58 -11.10
N HIS A 320 11.95 3.22 -10.95
CA HIS A 320 11.04 2.97 -9.82
C HIS A 320 10.54 1.53 -9.78
N PHE A 321 10.29 0.92 -10.94
CA PHE A 321 9.92 -0.48 -11.04
C PHE A 321 10.99 -1.41 -10.44
N TYR A 322 12.27 -1.09 -10.61
CA TYR A 322 13.34 -1.84 -9.96
C TYR A 322 13.38 -1.62 -8.45
N GLU A 323 13.18 -0.38 -8.01
CA GLU A 323 13.08 0.00 -6.60
C GLU A 323 11.92 -0.75 -5.90
N GLU A 324 10.81 -0.99 -6.60
CA GLU A 324 9.70 -1.80 -6.09
C GLU A 324 10.10 -3.26 -5.83
N ILE A 325 10.88 -3.86 -6.75
CA ILE A 325 11.40 -5.22 -6.58
C ILE A 325 12.37 -5.28 -5.39
N ILE A 326 13.23 -4.27 -5.23
CA ILE A 326 14.17 -4.15 -4.10
C ILE A 326 13.42 -4.03 -2.78
N LEU A 327 12.48 -3.09 -2.66
CA LEU A 327 11.70 -2.88 -1.44
C LEU A 327 10.83 -4.09 -1.10
N SER A 328 10.38 -4.84 -2.11
CA SER A 328 9.65 -6.09 -1.89
C SER A 328 10.48 -7.13 -1.14
N MET A 329 11.81 -7.07 -1.18
CA MET A 329 12.66 -7.99 -0.40
C MET A 329 12.41 -7.89 1.10
N LEU A 330 12.04 -6.70 1.59
CA LEU A 330 11.70 -6.48 3.00
C LEU A 330 10.45 -7.25 3.43
N SER A 331 9.63 -7.74 2.48
CA SER A 331 8.48 -8.59 2.79
C SER A 331 8.86 -10.00 3.22
N ASN A 332 10.05 -10.47 2.84
CA ASN A 332 10.58 -11.77 3.19
C ASN A 332 11.92 -11.58 3.93
N PRO A 333 11.88 -11.45 5.27
CA PRO A 333 13.08 -11.17 6.05
C PRO A 333 14.02 -12.38 6.17
N SER A 334 13.62 -13.56 5.64
CA SER A 334 14.47 -14.74 5.51
C SER A 334 15.38 -14.68 4.28
N PHE A 335 15.64 -13.50 3.69
CA PHE A 335 16.69 -13.34 2.70
C PHE A 335 17.99 -12.94 3.40
N ILE A 336 19.10 -13.60 3.05
CA ILE A 336 20.43 -13.28 3.62
C ILE A 336 20.81 -11.81 3.40
N SER A 337 20.29 -11.17 2.36
CA SER A 337 20.55 -9.76 2.06
C SER A 337 19.72 -8.77 2.89
N VAL A 338 18.83 -9.25 3.76
CA VAL A 338 17.96 -8.40 4.60
C VAL A 338 18.45 -8.42 6.04
N SER A 339 18.78 -7.24 6.55
CA SER A 339 19.25 -7.01 7.92
C SER A 339 18.32 -6.10 8.71
N TRP A 340 18.49 -6.07 10.02
CA TRP A 340 17.76 -5.15 10.89
C TRP A 340 18.18 -3.69 10.62
N ALA A 341 17.21 -2.78 10.54
CA ALA A 341 17.51 -1.36 10.33
C ALA A 341 18.26 -0.72 11.52
N SER A 342 18.05 -1.23 12.74
CA SER A 342 18.75 -0.77 13.95
C SER A 342 20.19 -1.25 14.04
N ASP A 343 20.49 -2.42 13.46
CA ASP A 343 21.81 -3.02 13.39
C ASP A 343 21.99 -3.74 12.03
N PRO A 344 22.53 -3.03 11.02
CA PRO A 344 22.73 -3.58 9.69
C PRO A 344 23.70 -4.77 9.62
N SER A 345 24.46 -5.06 10.69
CA SER A 345 25.39 -6.18 10.75
C SER A 345 24.72 -7.52 11.03
N ARG A 346 23.46 -7.50 11.49
CA ARG A 346 22.69 -8.69 11.88
C ARG A 346 21.56 -8.95 10.88
N TYR A 347 21.49 -10.18 10.38
CA TYR A 347 20.38 -10.63 9.54
C TYR A 347 19.05 -10.53 10.28
N SER A 348 17.99 -10.15 9.55
CA SER A 348 16.66 -10.00 10.15
C SER A 348 16.09 -11.34 10.58
N GLY A 349 16.10 -12.32 9.66
CA GLY A 349 15.46 -13.61 9.85
C GLY A 349 13.92 -13.52 9.96
N PRO A 350 13.25 -14.67 10.03
CA PRO A 350 11.77 -14.74 10.06
C PRO A 350 11.15 -14.25 11.37
N SER A 351 11.92 -14.10 12.43
CA SER A 351 11.42 -13.78 13.76
C SER A 351 10.93 -12.34 13.89
N LYS A 352 10.01 -12.15 14.83
CA LYS A 352 9.58 -10.82 15.24
C LYS A 352 10.69 -10.14 16.03
N GLY A 353 10.87 -8.85 15.77
CA GLY A 353 11.88 -8.04 16.45
C GLY A 353 11.64 -7.94 17.97
N GLY A 354 12.72 -7.76 18.73
CA GLY A 354 12.73 -7.47 20.16
C GLY A 354 13.10 -6.01 20.47
N ASN A 355 13.34 -5.72 21.76
CA ASN A 355 13.75 -4.38 22.23
C ASN A 355 15.08 -3.90 21.62
N ASP A 356 15.97 -4.84 21.29
CA ASP A 356 17.27 -4.63 20.64
C ASP A 356 17.14 -4.25 19.15
N THR A 357 16.00 -4.55 18.53
CA THR A 357 15.73 -4.29 17.11
C THR A 357 14.82 -3.08 16.86
N LEU A 358 14.51 -2.32 17.92
CA LEU A 358 13.63 -1.16 17.82
C LEU A 358 14.24 -0.07 16.93
N TYR A 359 13.40 0.53 16.11
CA TYR A 359 13.79 1.57 15.17
C TYR A 359 12.89 2.82 15.31
N PRO A 360 13.42 4.04 15.16
CA PRO A 360 12.63 5.27 15.27
C PRO A 360 11.43 5.27 14.31
N CYS A 361 10.24 5.47 14.86
CA CYS A 361 8.98 5.42 14.13
C CYS A 361 8.03 6.52 14.62
N ARG A 362 7.48 7.31 13.70
CA ARG A 362 6.48 8.33 14.00
C ARG A 362 5.09 7.71 13.89
N ARG A 363 4.37 7.66 15.01
CA ARG A 363 3.02 7.09 15.06
C ARG A 363 1.98 8.18 15.22
N GLN A 364 0.89 8.06 14.46
CA GLN A 364 -0.24 8.97 14.51
C GLN A 364 -1.55 8.19 14.47
N ARG A 365 -2.54 8.65 15.21
CA ARG A 365 -3.90 8.11 15.13
C ARG A 365 -4.89 9.26 15.26
N LEU A 366 -5.96 9.18 14.49
CA LEU A 366 -7.09 10.08 14.67
C LEU A 366 -7.89 9.57 15.87
N ILE A 367 -8.03 10.43 16.88
CA ILE A 367 -8.90 10.18 18.04
C ILE A 367 -9.93 11.29 18.10
N ASN A 368 -11.17 10.93 18.43
CA ASN A 368 -12.16 11.91 18.85
C ASN A 368 -11.80 12.35 20.27
N SER A 369 -11.27 13.56 20.39
CA SER A 369 -10.94 14.17 21.68
C SER A 369 -11.97 15.25 21.98
N TYR A 370 -12.68 15.11 23.10
CA TYR A 370 -13.53 16.17 23.61
C TYR A 370 -12.65 17.22 24.29
N LYS A 371 -12.51 18.39 23.67
CA LYS A 371 -11.85 19.52 24.31
C LYS A 371 -12.84 20.21 25.22
N TYR A 372 -12.66 20.06 26.53
CA TYR A 372 -13.52 20.70 27.52
C TYR A 372 -13.15 22.19 27.65
N HIS A 373 -14.07 23.08 27.29
CA HIS A 373 -13.93 24.52 27.43
C HIS A 373 -14.51 24.99 28.76
N SER A 374 -13.70 24.93 29.82
CA SER A 374 -14.11 25.31 31.18
C SER A 374 -14.65 26.74 31.27
N ALA A 375 -14.07 27.68 30.51
CA ALA A 375 -14.49 29.07 30.50
C ALA A 375 -15.94 29.26 30.01
N GLU A 376 -16.33 28.58 28.93
CA GLU A 376 -17.70 28.64 28.41
C GLU A 376 -18.69 28.07 29.42
N LEU A 377 -18.32 26.97 30.08
CA LEU A 377 -19.15 26.39 31.13
C LEU A 377 -19.35 27.39 32.28
N TRP A 378 -18.28 27.98 32.80
CA TRP A 378 -18.35 28.98 33.86
C TRP A 378 -19.20 30.19 33.47
N ILE A 379 -19.13 30.65 32.23
CA ILE A 379 -19.96 31.76 31.73
C ILE A 379 -21.45 31.37 31.81
N VAL A 380 -21.82 30.21 31.27
CA VAL A 380 -23.22 29.75 31.26
C VAL A 380 -23.75 29.56 32.68
N TYR A 381 -22.97 28.94 33.58
CA TYR A 381 -23.36 28.79 34.98
C TYR A 381 -23.49 30.13 35.70
N SER A 382 -22.54 31.05 35.49
CA SER A 382 -22.57 32.37 36.13
C SER A 382 -23.79 33.17 35.70
N VAL A 383 -24.11 33.20 34.40
CA VAL A 383 -25.30 33.86 33.87
C VAL A 383 -26.58 33.24 34.43
N SER A 384 -26.64 31.91 34.52
CA SER A 384 -27.80 31.20 35.08
C SER A 384 -28.01 31.51 36.56
N ILE A 385 -26.93 31.55 37.34
CA ILE A 385 -26.96 31.92 38.76
C ILE A 385 -27.44 33.36 38.93
N VAL A 386 -26.93 34.30 38.13
CA VAL A 386 -27.36 35.70 38.17
C VAL A 386 -28.84 35.85 37.84
N MET A 387 -29.34 35.17 36.80
CA MET A 387 -30.78 35.19 36.48
C MET A 387 -31.63 34.59 37.60
N ALA A 388 -31.18 33.49 38.21
CA ALA A 388 -31.89 32.87 39.33
C ALA A 388 -31.95 33.81 40.55
N ILE A 389 -30.85 34.51 40.86
CA ILE A 389 -30.81 35.52 41.93
C ILE A 389 -31.78 36.66 41.62
N GLY A 390 -31.81 37.16 40.37
CA GLY A 390 -32.74 38.20 39.94
C GLY A 390 -34.20 37.81 40.19
N ALA A 391 -34.60 36.60 39.78
CA ALA A 391 -35.96 36.09 40.01
C ALA A 391 -36.32 35.99 41.51
N VAL A 392 -35.37 35.60 42.37
CA VAL A 392 -35.58 35.55 43.82
C VAL A 392 -35.74 36.96 44.39
N VAL A 393 -34.97 37.94 43.92
CA VAL A 393 -35.09 39.35 44.34
C VAL A 393 -36.43 39.94 43.92
N ASP A 394 -36.88 39.70 42.69
CA ASP A 394 -38.20 40.14 42.22
C ASP A 394 -39.32 39.51 43.06
N GLY A 395 -39.21 38.23 43.39
CA GLY A 395 -40.15 37.56 44.30
C GLY A 395 -40.17 38.18 45.69
N LEU A 396 -39.01 38.53 46.25
CA LEU A 396 -38.90 39.23 47.54
C LEU A 396 -39.49 40.64 47.51
N MET A 397 -39.26 41.39 46.42
CA MET A 397 -39.85 42.72 46.23
C MET A 397 -41.37 42.64 46.13
N ALA A 398 -41.90 41.67 45.37
CA ALA A 398 -43.34 41.43 45.28
C ALA A 398 -43.97 41.11 46.65
N ILE A 399 -43.30 40.30 47.48
CA ILE A 399 -43.75 40.02 48.85
C ILE A 399 -43.77 41.29 49.71
N ARG A 400 -42.75 42.16 49.55
CA ARG A 400 -42.65 43.42 50.30
C ARG A 400 -43.76 44.41 49.95
N GLU A 401 -44.14 44.51 48.69
CA GLU A 401 -45.21 45.40 48.24
C GLU A 401 -46.61 44.88 48.59
N LEU A 402 -46.83 43.57 48.53
CA LEU A 402 -48.13 42.95 48.81
C LEU A 402 -48.38 42.63 50.29
N GLY A 403 -47.35 42.74 51.15
CA GLY A 403 -47.48 42.68 52.61
C GLY A 403 -47.95 41.34 53.20
N SER A 404 -48.17 40.32 52.37
CA SER A 404 -48.62 38.99 52.79
C SER A 404 -48.15 37.93 51.79
N MET A 405 -47.55 36.85 52.27
CA MET A 405 -47.45 35.63 51.46
C MET A 405 -48.86 35.05 51.29
N ARG A 406 -49.25 34.77 50.04
CA ARG A 406 -50.50 34.05 49.77
C ARG A 406 -50.31 32.59 50.18
N ASP A 407 -51.20 32.06 51.03
CA ASP A 407 -51.12 30.69 51.55
C ASP A 407 -51.02 29.69 50.38
N THR A 408 -49.98 28.84 50.35
CA THR A 408 -49.64 27.93 49.22
C THR A 408 -50.49 26.66 49.20
N LYS A 409 -51.49 26.57 50.10
CA LYS A 409 -52.44 25.46 50.11
C LYS A 409 -53.20 25.40 48.80
N PHE A 410 -53.37 24.18 48.27
CA PHE A 410 -54.13 23.93 47.05
C PHE A 410 -55.53 24.57 47.09
N SER A 411 -56.19 24.56 48.26
CA SER A 411 -57.49 25.22 48.47
C SER A 411 -57.45 26.74 48.29
N SER A 412 -56.36 27.41 48.65
CA SER A 412 -56.15 28.85 48.46
C SER A 412 -55.91 29.19 46.98
N ILE A 413 -55.18 28.33 46.28
CA ILE A 413 -54.94 28.44 44.83
C ILE A 413 -56.25 28.23 44.06
N VAL A 414 -57.06 27.22 44.43
CA VAL A 414 -58.38 26.95 43.84
C VAL A 414 -59.38 28.08 44.19
N ALA A 415 -59.35 28.61 45.41
CA ALA A 415 -60.21 29.72 45.83
C ALA A 415 -59.83 31.05 45.16
N ALA A 416 -58.58 31.23 44.73
CA ALA A 416 -58.13 32.40 43.98
C ALA A 416 -58.41 32.27 42.46
N THR A 417 -58.58 31.05 41.95
CA THR A 417 -58.85 30.73 40.53
C THR A 417 -60.32 30.35 40.30
N ARG A 418 -61.24 31.00 41.02
CA ARG A 418 -62.70 30.75 41.01
C ARG A 418 -63.28 30.77 39.59
N ALA A 419 -63.75 29.60 39.12
CA ALA A 419 -64.66 29.48 37.99
C ALA A 419 -66.12 29.43 38.48
N GLN A 420 -67.04 29.97 37.69
CA GLN A 420 -68.45 30.20 38.07
C GLN A 420 -69.26 28.93 38.39
N SER A 421 -68.81 27.75 37.95
CA SER A 421 -69.43 26.45 38.23
C SER A 421 -69.37 26.03 39.72
N LEU A 422 -68.42 26.57 40.50
CA LEU A 422 -68.26 26.26 41.93
C LEU A 422 -69.12 27.14 42.87
N ASN A 423 -69.93 28.06 42.33
CA ASN A 423 -70.83 28.92 43.12
C ASN A 423 -72.09 28.20 43.64
N ARG A 424 -72.32 26.93 43.26
CA ARG A 424 -73.51 26.15 43.67
C ARG A 424 -73.38 25.52 45.06
N VAL A 425 -72.21 25.58 45.70
CA VAL A 425 -71.95 24.97 47.01
C VAL A 425 -71.60 26.05 48.02
N ARG A 426 -72.25 26.03 49.19
CA ARG A 426 -71.83 26.86 50.34
C ARG A 426 -70.70 26.11 51.06
N TRP A 427 -69.49 26.66 50.99
CA TRP A 427 -68.26 26.05 51.50
C TRP A 427 -68.11 26.16 53.03
N ASP A 428 -69.19 26.53 53.73
CA ASP A 428 -69.27 26.76 55.17
C ASP A 428 -69.83 25.56 55.96
N GLN A 429 -70.36 24.52 55.29
CA GLN A 429 -70.83 23.28 55.94
C GLN A 429 -69.98 22.06 55.56
N GLU A 430 -69.22 21.55 56.54
CA GLU A 430 -68.15 20.55 56.36
C GLU A 430 -68.63 19.15 55.93
N LYS A 431 -69.92 18.83 56.15
CA LYS A 431 -70.47 17.48 55.87
C LYS A 431 -70.72 17.20 54.38
N ASP A 432 -70.97 18.23 53.57
CA ASP A 432 -71.26 18.07 52.14
C ASP A 432 -69.99 18.17 51.27
N ILE A 433 -68.87 18.67 51.81
CA ILE A 433 -67.62 18.90 51.07
C ILE A 433 -66.84 17.60 50.83
N LYS A 434 -66.93 16.61 51.73
CA LYS A 434 -66.12 15.37 51.65
C LYS A 434 -66.47 14.45 50.49
N ASN A 435 -67.66 14.61 49.90
CA ASN A 435 -68.13 13.79 48.77
C ASN A 435 -68.09 14.52 47.43
N LEU A 436 -67.60 15.77 47.38
CA LEU A 436 -67.50 16.54 46.16
C LEU A 436 -66.16 16.29 45.48
N LYS A 437 -66.19 15.72 44.27
CA LYS A 437 -65.02 15.58 43.40
C LYS A 437 -64.97 16.74 42.43
N VAL A 438 -63.85 17.47 42.43
CA VAL A 438 -63.59 18.61 41.57
C VAL A 438 -62.51 18.22 40.55
N GLY A 439 -62.78 18.49 39.28
CA GLY A 439 -61.83 18.30 38.17
C GLY A 439 -61.42 19.64 37.55
N PHE A 440 -60.35 19.62 36.77
CA PHE A 440 -59.93 20.76 35.93
C PHE A 440 -60.14 20.41 34.46
N GLY A 441 -60.67 21.36 33.68
CA GLY A 441 -60.93 21.18 32.26
C GLY A 441 -61.74 22.35 31.71
N LEU A 442 -62.46 22.13 30.61
CA LEU A 442 -63.35 23.13 30.04
C LEU A 442 -64.66 23.20 30.82
N VAL A 443 -65.02 24.41 31.24
CA VAL A 443 -66.20 24.71 32.06
C VAL A 443 -66.97 25.87 31.42
N PRO A 444 -68.32 25.82 31.37
CA PRO A 444 -69.12 26.90 30.78
C PRO A 444 -69.07 28.19 31.63
N GLY A 445 -68.70 29.30 31.00
CA GLY A 445 -68.74 30.65 31.59
C GLY A 445 -70.10 31.35 31.44
N TYR A 446 -70.31 32.49 32.11
CA TYR A 446 -71.58 33.25 32.07
C TYR A 446 -72.01 33.75 30.68
N SER A 447 -71.11 33.80 29.69
CA SER A 447 -71.41 34.17 28.29
C SER A 447 -71.73 32.95 27.39
N GLY A 448 -71.66 31.73 27.92
CA GLY A 448 -71.82 30.49 27.15
C GLY A 448 -70.53 29.99 26.47
N GLU A 449 -69.39 30.68 26.65
CA GLU A 449 -68.08 30.19 26.21
C GLU A 449 -67.46 29.22 27.21
N ASN A 450 -66.81 28.17 26.70
CA ASN A 450 -66.06 27.23 27.53
C ASN A 450 -64.69 27.81 27.86
N THR A 451 -64.38 27.95 29.15
CA THR A 451 -63.07 28.41 29.63
C THR A 451 -62.41 27.34 30.48
N HIS A 452 -61.08 27.31 30.49
CA HIS A 452 -60.35 26.37 31.33
C HIS A 452 -60.48 26.77 32.80
N GLY A 453 -61.06 25.89 33.62
CA GLY A 453 -61.31 26.15 35.03
C GLY A 453 -61.59 24.89 35.81
N PHE A 454 -61.74 25.05 37.12
CA PHE A 454 -62.18 23.97 38.00
C PHE A 454 -63.71 23.86 37.97
N GLY A 455 -64.23 22.63 37.96
CA GLY A 455 -65.66 22.34 37.98
C GLY A 455 -65.93 21.00 38.69
N PHE A 456 -67.19 20.72 39.02
CA PHE A 456 -67.56 19.43 39.59
C PHE A 456 -67.48 18.32 38.55
N GLU A 457 -67.20 17.09 38.99
CA GLU A 457 -67.20 15.90 38.12
C GLU A 457 -68.56 15.77 37.41
N GLY A 458 -68.55 15.90 36.07
CA GLY A 458 -69.77 15.97 35.23
C GLY A 458 -69.90 17.29 34.45
N ASP A 459 -69.49 18.42 35.03
CA ASP A 459 -69.50 19.74 34.39
C ASP A 459 -68.18 20.07 33.67
N VAL A 460 -67.15 19.26 33.89
CA VAL A 460 -65.80 19.42 33.34
C VAL A 460 -65.60 18.48 32.15
N THR A 461 -65.28 19.04 30.99
CA THR A 461 -64.90 18.26 29.80
C THR A 461 -63.38 18.33 29.57
N GLN A 462 -62.77 17.17 29.29
CA GLN A 462 -61.35 17.06 28.91
C GLN A 462 -61.24 16.82 27.41
N GLU A 463 -60.50 17.67 26.70
CA GLU A 463 -60.18 17.41 25.29
C GLU A 463 -59.25 16.19 25.18
N LYS A 464 -59.61 15.24 24.32
CA LYS A 464 -58.75 14.09 24.02
C LYS A 464 -57.56 14.56 23.16
N PRO A 465 -56.31 14.22 23.51
CA PRO A 465 -55.15 14.72 22.80
C PRO A 465 -55.10 14.20 21.35
N LYS A 466 -55.05 15.12 20.39
CA LYS A 466 -54.71 14.81 18.98
C LYS A 466 -53.21 14.49 18.90
N ILE A 467 -52.88 13.28 18.45
CA ILE A 467 -51.50 12.85 18.23
C ILE A 467 -50.95 13.57 16.99
N CYS A 468 -50.23 14.67 17.19
CA CYS A 468 -49.34 15.25 16.18
C CYS A 468 -47.99 14.53 16.25
N ARG A 469 -47.60 13.83 15.17
CA ARG A 469 -46.26 13.25 15.01
C ARG A 469 -45.27 14.36 14.61
N SER A 470 -44.23 14.53 15.43
CA SER A 470 -43.10 15.46 15.19
C SER A 470 -42.03 14.79 14.29
N PRO A 471 -41.32 15.51 13.42
CA PRO A 471 -40.43 14.96 12.38
C PRO A 471 -39.03 14.53 12.90
N ALA A 472 -38.95 14.00 14.12
CA ALA A 472 -37.70 13.58 14.75
C ALA A 472 -37.46 12.05 14.74
N LEU A 473 -38.25 11.29 13.97
CA LEU A 473 -38.25 9.82 13.96
C LEU A 473 -37.94 9.20 12.58
N GLN A 474 -37.27 9.96 11.70
CA GLN A 474 -36.83 9.47 10.38
C GLN A 474 -35.34 9.11 10.33
N MET A 475 -34.66 9.03 11.47
CA MET A 475 -33.22 8.78 11.57
C MET A 475 -32.88 7.59 12.49
N MET A 476 -33.69 6.52 12.46
CA MET A 476 -33.37 5.22 13.07
C MET A 476 -34.07 4.10 12.29
N ASP A 477 -33.68 3.87 11.03
CA ASP A 477 -34.14 2.71 10.27
C ASP A 477 -33.08 2.17 9.30
N TRP A 478 -31.87 1.88 9.81
CA TRP A 478 -30.80 1.21 9.04
C TRP A 478 -30.09 0.11 9.84
N GLY A 479 -30.83 -0.63 10.68
CA GLY A 479 -30.23 -1.65 11.56
C GLY A 479 -31.13 -2.80 12.01
N SER A 480 -32.22 -3.12 11.30
CA SER A 480 -33.15 -4.18 11.73
C SER A 480 -33.77 -4.96 10.56
N ASN A 481 -32.94 -5.50 9.67
CA ASN A 481 -33.42 -6.42 8.61
C ASN A 481 -32.44 -7.58 8.32
N SER A 482 -31.94 -8.26 9.36
CA SER A 482 -31.16 -9.49 9.18
C SER A 482 -31.30 -10.54 10.29
N VAL A 483 -32.34 -10.46 11.13
CA VAL A 483 -32.63 -11.51 12.11
C VAL A 483 -34.14 -11.67 12.18
N TRP A 484 -34.70 -12.61 11.41
CA TRP A 484 -35.97 -13.34 11.62
C TRP A 484 -36.39 -14.05 10.32
N ARG A 485 -35.63 -15.08 9.93
CA ARG A 485 -36.09 -16.12 8.99
C ARG A 485 -35.27 -17.40 9.20
N ARG A 486 -35.60 -18.16 10.25
CA ARG A 486 -35.35 -19.62 10.37
C ARG A 486 -36.01 -20.16 11.64
N SER A 487 -37.28 -20.54 11.54
CA SER A 487 -37.90 -21.56 12.40
C SER A 487 -39.29 -21.90 11.88
N ARG A 488 -39.37 -22.94 11.04
CA ARG A 488 -40.48 -23.92 10.95
C ARG A 488 -40.33 -24.75 9.68
N GLN A 489 -39.99 -26.02 9.87
CA GLN A 489 -40.54 -27.23 9.24
C GLN A 489 -39.45 -28.30 9.09
N SER A 490 -39.42 -29.26 10.01
CA SER A 490 -39.03 -30.63 9.72
C SER A 490 -39.68 -31.56 10.74
N GLY A 491 -40.79 -32.17 10.33
CA GLY A 491 -41.35 -33.36 10.95
C GLY A 491 -41.20 -34.51 9.97
N PHE A 492 -40.58 -35.60 10.44
CA PHE A 492 -40.78 -37.00 10.07
C PHE A 492 -40.75 -37.42 8.59
N SER A 493 -39.81 -38.28 8.21
CA SER A 493 -40.07 -39.73 7.98
C SER A 493 -38.80 -40.52 7.61
N ARG A 494 -38.79 -41.80 8.00
CA ARG A 494 -37.81 -42.87 7.77
C ARG A 494 -37.75 -43.28 6.29
N LEU A 495 -36.61 -43.82 5.83
CA LEU A 495 -36.46 -45.22 5.36
C LEU A 495 -35.05 -45.50 4.82
N SER A 496 -34.49 -46.62 5.32
CA SER A 496 -33.65 -47.67 4.73
C SER A 496 -32.84 -47.47 3.44
N ASP A 497 -31.60 -47.95 3.57
CA ASP A 497 -30.90 -48.98 2.77
C ASP A 497 -30.19 -48.66 1.44
N ASP A 498 -29.01 -49.30 1.39
CA ASP A 498 -28.23 -49.84 0.27
C ASP A 498 -27.32 -48.94 -0.57
N GLY A 499 -26.01 -49.06 -0.25
CA GLY A 499 -25.12 -49.90 -1.09
C GLY A 499 -24.44 -49.24 -2.29
N TYR A 500 -23.20 -48.78 -2.12
CA TYR A 500 -21.96 -49.35 -2.68
C TYR A 500 -20.74 -48.49 -2.28
#